data_AF-A0A4P7UH36-F1
#
_entry.id   AF-A0A4P7UH36-F1
#
_cell.length_a   1.000
_cell.length_b   1.000
_cell.length_c   1.000
_cell.angle_alpha   90.00
_cell.angle_beta   90.00
_cell.angle_gamma   90.00
#
_symmetry.space_group_name_H-M   'P 1'
#
loop_
_entity.id
_entity.type
_entity.pdbx_description
1 polymer ?
#
loop_
_entity_poly.entity_id
_entity_poly.type
_entity_poly.pdbx_seq_one_letter_code
_entity_poly.pdbx_strand_id
1 'polypeptide(L)' 'MRGSVPAELNAPLTRALGRAVVEMLGADRVVIGRARLTGSELRDAPALGLQQSAAQVTDIGMCGLAEKLP' A
#
# COMPACT_ATOMS: atom_id res chain seq x y z
N MET A 1 1.07 1.14 8.77
CA MET A 1 2.28 0.75 9.53
C MET A 1 3.16 1.97 9.72
N ARG A 2 3.92 2.06 10.81
CA ARG A 2 4.97 3.07 11.04
C ARG A 2 6.26 2.32 11.37
N GLY A 3 7.40 2.83 10.93
CA GLY A 3 8.70 2.25 11.22
C GLY A 3 9.84 2.92 10.47
N SER A 4 11.06 2.65 10.91
CA SER A 4 12.31 3.16 10.34
C SER A 4 12.66 2.46 9.04
N VAL A 5 13.10 3.23 8.03
CA VAL A 5 13.59 2.70 6.75
C VAL A 5 15.11 2.67 6.78
N PRO A 6 15.79 1.57 6.38
CA PRO A 6 15.23 0.34 5.83
C PRO A 6 14.99 -0.79 6.86
N ALA A 7 15.35 -0.59 8.13
CA ALA A 7 15.42 -1.66 9.13
C ALA A 7 14.06 -2.30 9.45
N GLU A 8 13.01 -1.50 9.61
CA GLU A 8 11.66 -1.95 9.97
C GLU A 8 10.71 -1.94 8.76
N LEU A 9 10.91 -1.00 7.83
CA LEU A 9 10.15 -0.88 6.59
C LEU A 9 11.08 -0.93 5.38
N ASN A 10 10.85 -1.90 4.51
CA ASN A 10 11.59 -2.08 3.25
C ASN A 10 10.64 -2.57 2.13
N ALA A 11 11.07 -2.43 0.87
CA ALA A 11 10.25 -2.74 -0.29
C ALA A 11 9.77 -4.21 -0.37
N PRO A 12 10.59 -5.23 -0.06
CA PRO A 12 10.13 -6.62 0.03
C PRO A 12 8.96 -6.79 1.02
N LEU A 13 9.07 -6.23 2.22
CA LEU A 13 8.02 -6.30 3.24
C LEU A 13 6.74 -5.60 2.78
N THR A 14 6.84 -4.40 2.19
CA THR A 14 5.65 -3.66 1.74
C THR A 14 4.94 -4.35 0.57
N ARG A 15 5.67 -4.99 -0.33
CA ARG A 15 5.10 -5.85 -1.38
C ARG A 15 4.33 -7.02 -0.79
N ALA A 16 4.94 -7.75 0.16
CA ALA A 16 4.28 -8.89 0.81
C ALA A 16 2.99 -8.44 1.54
N LEU A 17 3.02 -7.28 2.19
CA LEU A 17 1.86 -6.70 2.85
C LEU A 17 0.71 -6.42 1.86
N GLY A 18 1.01 -5.82 0.70
CA GLY A 18 -0.01 -5.55 -0.32
C GLY A 18 -0.79 -6.81 -0.69
N ARG A 19 -0.08 -7.91 -0.97
CA ARG A 19 -0.72 -9.20 -1.28
C ARG A 19 -1.51 -9.76 -0.09
N ALA A 20 -0.91 -9.73 1.11
CA ALA A 20 -1.55 -10.27 2.31
C ALA A 20 -2.86 -9.54 2.66
N VAL A 21 -2.96 -8.23 2.42
CA VAL A 21 -4.21 -7.48 2.62
C VAL A 21 -5.35 -8.04 1.78
N VAL A 22 -5.09 -8.40 0.52
CA VAL A 22 -6.11 -8.97 -0.36
C VAL A 22 -6.51 -10.37 0.08
N GLU A 23 -5.52 -11.22 0.38
CA GLU A 23 -5.74 -12.59 0.82
C GLU A 23 -6.51 -12.65 2.14
N MET A 24 -6.12 -11.84 3.13
CA MET A 24 -6.73 -11.84 4.46
C MET A 24 -8.14 -11.26 4.47
N LEU A 25 -8.41 -10.27 3.62
CA LEU A 25 -9.73 -9.62 3.55
C LEU A 25 -10.67 -10.32 2.56
N GLY A 26 -10.17 -11.25 1.74
CA GLY A 26 -10.94 -11.82 0.63
C GLY A 26 -11.44 -10.74 -0.33
N ALA A 27 -10.64 -9.69 -0.55
CA ALA A 27 -11.08 -8.50 -1.25
C ALA A 27 -11.05 -8.69 -2.77
N ASP A 28 -12.18 -8.48 -3.45
CA ASP A 28 -12.24 -8.47 -4.92
C ASP A 28 -11.75 -7.14 -5.51
N ARG A 29 -11.85 -6.05 -4.74
CA ARG A 29 -11.53 -4.68 -5.16
C ARG A 29 -10.79 -3.95 -4.06
N VAL A 30 -9.68 -3.29 -4.43
CA VAL A 30 -8.86 -2.49 -3.51
C VAL A 30 -8.55 -1.13 -4.12
N VAL A 31 -8.70 -0.09 -3.31
CA VAL A 31 -8.25 1.27 -3.65
C VAL A 31 -6.96 1.55 -2.87
N ILE A 32 -5.93 2.03 -3.56
CA ILE A 32 -4.68 2.46 -2.93
C ILE A 32 -4.43 3.93 -3.23
N GLY A 33 -3.99 4.67 -2.21
CA GLY A 33 -3.53 6.05 -2.31
C GLY A 33 -2.15 6.21 -1.68
N ARG A 34 -1.37 7.15 -2.19
CA ARG A 34 0.03 7.37 -1.80
C ARG A 34 0.16 8.62 -0.92
N ALA A 35 0.61 8.42 0.31
CA ALA A 35 1.00 9.52 1.18
C ALA A 35 2.36 10.12 0.73
N ARG A 36 2.64 11.38 1.09
CA ARG A 36 3.92 12.04 0.78
C ARG A 36 5.05 11.41 1.61
N LEU A 37 5.67 10.36 1.08
CA LEU A 37 6.92 9.77 1.58
C LEU A 37 8.14 10.36 0.86
N THR A 38 9.32 10.26 1.47
CA THR A 38 10.60 10.76 0.92
C THR A 38 11.26 9.80 -0.08
N GLY A 39 10.80 8.55 -0.22
CA GLY A 39 11.35 7.56 -1.16
C GLY A 39 10.30 6.93 -2.09
N SER A 40 10.60 6.84 -3.39
CA SER A 40 9.71 6.27 -4.42
C SER A 40 9.56 4.75 -4.29
N GLU A 41 10.61 4.03 -3.93
CA GLU A 41 10.58 2.57 -3.88
C GLU A 41 9.56 2.03 -2.86
N LEU A 42 9.55 2.58 -1.64
CA LEU A 42 8.56 2.23 -0.62
C LEU A 42 7.16 2.74 -0.95
N ARG A 43 7.06 3.83 -1.71
CA ARG A 43 5.78 4.39 -2.15
C ARG A 43 5.05 3.42 -3.09
N ASP A 44 5.78 2.79 -4.00
CA ASP A 44 5.21 1.96 -5.06
C ASP A 44 5.20 0.45 -4.72
N ALA A 45 6.05 0.01 -3.77
CA ALA A 45 6.10 -1.37 -3.29
C ALA A 45 4.74 -1.98 -2.90
N PRO A 46 3.86 -1.34 -2.09
CA PRO A 46 2.58 -1.94 -1.75
C PRO A 46 1.65 -2.08 -2.97
N ALA A 47 1.70 -1.15 -3.93
CA ALA A 47 0.93 -1.25 -5.17
C ALA A 47 1.37 -2.48 -5.99
N LEU A 48 2.67 -2.74 -6.10
CA LEU A 48 3.18 -3.94 -6.77
C LEU A 48 2.68 -5.23 -6.09
N GLY A 49 2.62 -5.26 -4.76
CA GLY A 49 2.05 -6.38 -4.01
C GLY A 49 0.57 -6.63 -4.31
N LEU A 50 -0.22 -5.55 -4.39
CA LEU A 50 -1.64 -5.62 -4.73
C LEU A 50 -1.87 -6.09 -6.17
N GLN A 51 -1.07 -5.61 -7.13
CA GLN A 51 -1.15 -6.01 -8.54
C GLN A 51 -0.82 -7.50 -8.77
N GLN A 52 -0.10 -8.13 -7.84
CA GLN A 52 0.19 -9.57 -7.87
C GLN A 52 -0.94 -10.42 -7.28
N SER A 53 -1.98 -9.80 -6.73
CA SER A 53 -3.15 -10.50 -6.20
C SER A 53 -4.26 -10.63 -7.25
N ALA A 54 -5.31 -11.39 -6.93
CA ALA A 54 -6.49 -11.51 -7.78
C ALA A 54 -7.45 -10.30 -7.73
N ALA A 55 -7.19 -9.31 -6.87
CA ALA A 55 -8.06 -8.16 -6.70
C ALA A 55 -7.91 -7.15 -7.85
N GLN A 56 -9.01 -6.49 -8.21
CA GLN A 56 -8.96 -5.30 -9.05
C GLN A 56 -8.46 -4.11 -8.22
N VAL A 57 -7.35 -3.50 -8.66
CA VAL A 57 -6.67 -2.43 -7.95
C VAL A 57 -6.92 -1.08 -8.64
N THR A 58 -7.37 -0.08 -7.87
CA THR A 58 -7.50 1.31 -8.31
C THR A 58 -6.48 2.19 -7.57
N ASP A 59 -5.51 2.75 -8.28
CA ASP A 59 -4.57 3.74 -7.71
C ASP A 59 -5.13 5.15 -7.91
N ILE A 60 -5.40 5.85 -6.80
CA ILE A 60 -5.87 7.25 -6.82
C ILE A 60 -4.73 8.28 -6.77
N GLY A 61 -3.49 7.80 -6.82
CA GLY A 61 -2.30 8.65 -6.83
C GLY A 61 -1.98 9.24 -5.46
N MET A 62 -1.39 10.43 -5.47
CA MET A 62 -1.03 11.15 -4.27
C MET A 62 -2.27 11.66 -3.54
N CYS A 63 -2.47 11.23 -2.30
CA CYS A 63 -3.60 11.67 -1.48
C CYS A 63 -3.15 12.01 -0.06
N GLY A 64 -3.87 12.95 0.57
CA GLY A 64 -3.82 13.13 2.01
C GLY A 64 -4.64 12.04 2.69
N LEU A 65 -4.38 11.81 3.98
CA LEU A 65 -5.38 11.12 4.79
C LEU A 65 -6.61 12.04 4.82
N ALA A 66 -7.77 11.55 4.39
CA ALA A 66 -9.00 12.31 4.56
C ALA A 66 -9.16 12.64 6.05
N GLU A 67 -9.38 13.91 6.34
CA GLU A 67 -9.84 14.36 7.66
C GLU A 67 -11.07 13.55 8.02
N LYS A 68 -11.12 13.04 9.27
CA LYS A 68 -12.35 12.43 9.75
C LYS A 68 -13.41 13.52 9.76
N LEU A 69 -14.44 13.38 8.91
CA LEU A 69 -15.68 14.12 9.08
C LEU A 69 -16.15 13.94 10.55
N PRO A 70 -16.66 15.01 11.17
CA PRO A 70 -16.91 15.08 12.62
C PRO A 70 -17.81 13.97 13.16
#